data_AF-A0A7C6AI97-F1
#
_entry.id   AF-A0A7C6AI97-F1
#
_cell.length_a   1.000
_cell.length_b   1.000
_cell.length_c   1.000
_cell.angle_alpha   90.00
_cell.angle_beta   90.00
_cell.angle_gamma   90.00
#
_symmetry.space_group_name_H-M   'P 1'
#
loop_
_entity.id
_entity.type
_entity.pdbx_description
1 polymer ?
#
loop_
_entity_poly.entity_id
_entity_poly.type
_entity_poly.pdbx_seq_one_letter_code
_entity_poly.pdbx_strand_id
1 'polypeptide(L)'
;MVMINKEQLRSKVIAALREAYDPEMPVNVYDLGLVYGIDVDDEGNVEISMTLTAVGCPMAGLIIYRIEEEVRSKVPEAKSVKVKLVWEPVWSPERITPEGREMLKKLYGYDVVEEWIKRYKELGI
;
A
#
# COMPACT_ATOMS: atom_id res chain seq x y z
N MET A 1 6.37 -31.96 6.03
CA MET A 1 5.51 -30.88 5.52
C MET A 1 5.67 -29.71 6.48
N VAL A 2 6.39 -28.66 6.09
CA VAL A 2 6.54 -27.47 6.94
C VAL A 2 5.23 -26.70 6.85
N MET A 3 4.54 -26.51 7.98
CA MET A 3 3.36 -25.66 8.02
C MET A 3 3.82 -24.20 7.92
N ILE A 4 3.51 -23.53 6.81
CA ILE A 4 3.76 -22.10 6.64
C ILE A 4 2.89 -21.35 7.65
N ASN A 5 3.50 -20.52 8.50
CA ASN A 5 2.74 -19.63 9.38
C ASN A 5 2.30 -18.39 8.60
N LYS A 6 1.08 -18.43 8.05
CA LYS A 6 0.51 -17.36 7.21
C LYS A 6 0.49 -16.00 7.90
N GLU A 7 0.19 -15.95 9.19
CA GLU A 7 0.13 -14.71 9.98
C GLU A 7 1.52 -14.06 10.10
N GLN A 8 2.55 -14.86 10.41
CA GLN A 8 3.92 -14.39 10.46
C GLN A 8 4.40 -13.92 9.09
N LEU A 9 4.08 -14.65 8.03
CA LEU A 9 4.45 -14.27 6.66
C LEU A 9 3.79 -12.95 6.26
N ARG A 10 2.49 -12.82 6.51
CA ARG A 10 1.73 -11.59 6.28
C ARG A 10 2.33 -10.41 7.05
N SER A 11 2.71 -10.60 8.33
CA SER A 11 3.33 -9.55 9.13
C SER A 11 4.66 -9.07 8.54
N LYS A 12 5.47 -9.97 7.98
CA LYS A 12 6.74 -9.60 7.31
C LYS A 12 6.49 -8.86 6.00
N VAL A 13 5.49 -9.28 5.23
CA VAL A 13 5.07 -8.58 4.01
C VAL A 13 4.61 -7.15 4.34
N ILE A 14 3.81 -6.96 5.41
CA ILE A 14 3.40 -5.62 5.87
C ILE A 14 4.62 -4.77 6.24
N ALA A 15 5.58 -5.33 6.97
CA ALA A 15 6.80 -4.62 7.34
C ALA A 15 7.60 -4.18 6.10
N ALA A 16 7.75 -5.07 5.10
CA ALA A 16 8.41 -4.73 3.84
C ALA A 16 7.66 -3.64 3.06
N LEU A 17 6.32 -3.70 3.01
CA LEU A 17 5.49 -2.69 2.36
C LEU A 17 5.56 -1.32 3.04
N ARG A 18 5.80 -1.26 4.35
CA ARG A 18 6.05 -0.02 5.09
C ARG A 18 7.39 0.63 4.75
N GLU A 19 8.27 -0.09 4.06
CA GLU A 19 9.55 0.42 3.56
C GLU A 19 9.52 0.69 2.05
N ALA A 20 8.44 0.35 1.36
CA ALA A 20 8.23 0.68 -0.04
C ALA A 20 7.54 2.04 -0.17
N TYR A 21 8.13 2.94 -0.97
CA TYR A 21 7.65 4.32 -1.14
C TYR A 21 7.20 4.57 -2.58
N ASP A 22 6.12 5.33 -2.74
CA ASP A 22 5.76 5.93 -4.02
C ASP A 22 6.68 7.15 -4.25
N PRO A 23 7.38 7.26 -5.40
CA PRO A 23 8.27 8.40 -5.65
C PRO A 23 7.55 9.77 -5.66
N GLU A 24 6.23 9.78 -5.85
CA GLU A 24 5.41 10.99 -5.88
C GLU A 24 4.94 11.41 -4.48
N MET A 25 5.02 10.52 -3.48
CA MET A 25 4.47 10.75 -2.14
C MET A 25 5.50 10.50 -1.03
N PRO A 26 5.55 11.34 0.02
CA PRO A 26 6.55 11.24 1.09
C PRO A 26 6.22 10.17 2.15
N VAL A 27 5.22 9.32 1.92
CA VAL A 27 4.76 8.27 2.84
C VAL A 27 4.78 6.93 2.10
N ASN A 28 5.02 5.85 2.85
CA ASN A 28 5.06 4.51 2.29
C ASN A 28 3.69 4.06 1.75
N VAL A 29 3.70 3.09 0.84
CA VAL A 29 2.49 2.62 0.14
C VAL A 29 1.46 2.00 1.09
N TYR A 30 1.90 1.44 2.22
CA TYR A 30 1.01 0.85 3.22
C TYR A 30 0.25 1.93 4.00
N ASP A 31 0.96 2.93 4.52
CA ASP A 31 0.39 4.00 5.33
C ASP A 31 -0.37 5.05 4.49
N LEU A 32 -0.07 5.16 3.20
CA LEU A 32 -0.91 5.87 2.24
C LEU A 32 -2.27 5.16 2.00
N GLY A 33 -2.43 3.92 2.45
CA GLY A 33 -3.64 3.15 2.23
C GLY A 33 -3.80 2.68 0.78
N LEU A 34 -2.70 2.52 0.04
CA LEU A 34 -2.72 1.98 -1.33
C LEU A 34 -2.87 0.46 -1.34
N VAL A 35 -2.48 -0.22 -0.27
CA VAL A 35 -2.58 -1.68 -0.12
C VAL A 35 -3.97 -2.05 0.41
N TYR A 36 -4.76 -2.75 -0.40
CA TYR A 36 -6.14 -3.15 -0.06
C TYR A 36 -6.23 -4.55 0.52
N GLY A 37 -5.31 -5.43 0.14
CA GLY A 37 -5.31 -6.81 0.61
C GLY A 37 -3.94 -7.46 0.49
N ILE A 38 -3.65 -8.36 1.42
CA ILE A 38 -2.49 -9.25 1.39
C ILE A 38 -3.04 -10.63 1.67
N ASP A 39 -3.02 -11.49 0.65
CA ASP A 39 -3.42 -12.88 0.73
C ASP A 39 -2.18 -13.78 0.75
N VAL A 40 -2.20 -14.79 1.61
CA VAL A 40 -1.12 -15.76 1.77
C VAL A 40 -1.72 -17.15 1.72
N ASP A 41 -1.35 -17.93 0.71
CA ASP A 41 -1.87 -19.29 0.55
C ASP A 41 -1.12 -20.34 1.40
N ASP A 42 -1.60 -21.58 1.39
CA ASP A 42 -1.00 -22.69 2.15
C ASP A 42 0.38 -23.12 1.64
N GLU A 43 0.75 -22.70 0.43
CA GLU A 43 2.06 -22.95 -0.18
C GLU A 43 3.07 -21.83 0.09
N GLY A 44 2.65 -20.74 0.72
CA GLY A 44 3.48 -19.56 1.00
C GLY A 44 3.62 -18.60 -0.19
N ASN A 45 2.70 -18.64 -1.15
CA ASN A 45 2.59 -17.61 -2.18
C ASN A 45 1.86 -16.39 -1.61
N VAL A 46 2.32 -15.19 -1.98
CA VAL A 46 1.79 -13.91 -1.52
C VAL A 46 1.18 -13.15 -2.69
N GLU A 47 -0.11 -12.82 -2.58
CA GLU A 47 -0.79 -11.90 -3.50
C GLU A 47 -1.10 -10.58 -2.78
N ILE A 48 -0.62 -9.47 -3.33
CA ILE A 48 -0.85 -8.13 -2.80
C ILE A 48 -1.80 -7.41 -3.74
N SER A 49 -3.00 -7.11 -3.28
CA SER A 49 -3.94 -6.26 -4.01
C SER A 49 -3.73 -4.80 -3.61
N MET A 50 -3.39 -3.95 -4.57
CA MET A 50 -3.15 -2.52 -4.31
C MET A 50 -3.71 -1.63 -5.42
N THR A 51 -3.79 -0.34 -5.15
CA THR A 51 -4.19 0.68 -6.11
C THR A 51 -3.13 1.78 -6.22
N LEU A 52 -3.38 2.79 -7.06
CA LEU A 52 -2.53 3.97 -7.20
C LEU A 52 -3.33 5.23 -6.96
N THR A 53 -2.62 6.31 -6.62
CA THR A 53 -3.20 7.65 -6.41
C THR A 53 -3.79 8.25 -7.69
N ALA A 54 -3.34 7.79 -8.87
CA ALA A 54 -3.83 8.25 -10.17
C ALA A 54 -4.04 7.09 -11.16
N VAL A 55 -5.21 7.10 -11.82
CA VAL A 55 -5.54 6.16 -12.90
C VAL A 55 -4.74 6.51 -14.15
N GLY A 56 -4.09 5.50 -14.75
CA GLY A 56 -3.32 5.68 -16.00
C GLY A 56 -1.91 6.25 -15.83
N CYS A 57 -1.36 6.23 -14.61
CA CYS A 57 0.03 6.64 -14.40
C CYS A 57 1.00 5.76 -15.22
N PRO A 58 1.86 6.33 -16.09
CA PRO A 58 2.80 5.54 -16.91
C PRO A 58 3.83 4.79 -16.05
N MET A 59 4.02 5.20 -14.79
CA MET A 59 4.92 4.57 -13.84
C MET A 59 4.28 3.41 -13.06
N ALA A 60 2.99 3.12 -13.26
CA ALA A 60 2.28 2.06 -12.54
C ALA A 60 3.03 0.72 -12.57
N GLY A 61 3.46 0.28 -13.76
CA GLY A 61 4.21 -0.96 -13.92
C GLY A 61 5.56 -0.96 -13.18
N LEU A 62 6.25 0.18 -13.13
CA LEU A 62 7.51 0.31 -12.41
C LEU A 62 7.30 0.26 -10.88
N ILE A 63 6.25 0.92 -10.38
CA ILE A 63 5.90 0.90 -8.95
C ILE A 63 5.57 -0.53 -8.52
N ILE A 64 4.73 -1.23 -9.29
CA ILE A 64 4.37 -2.63 -9.06
C ILE A 64 5.62 -3.50 -8.99
N TYR A 65 6.49 -3.42 -10.01
CA TYR A 65 7.71 -4.21 -10.05
C TYR A 65 8.63 -3.92 -8.85
N ARG A 66 8.80 -2.65 -8.47
CA ARG A 66 9.61 -2.27 -7.31
C ARG A 66 9.06 -2.83 -6.01
N ILE A 67 7.74 -2.79 -5.81
CA ILE A 67 7.09 -3.33 -4.62
C ILE A 67 7.26 -4.86 -4.57
N GLU A 68 7.07 -5.55 -5.69
CA GLU A 68 7.29 -7.00 -5.78
C GLU A 68 8.73 -7.37 -5.40
N GLU A 69 9.72 -6.66 -5.94
CA GLU A 69 11.13 -6.90 -5.67
C GLU A 69 11.51 -6.58 -4.21
N GLU A 70 10.99 -5.47 -3.66
CA GLU A 70 11.25 -5.08 -2.27
C GLU A 70 10.74 -6.15 -1.29
N VAL A 71 9.50 -6.60 -1.48
CA VAL A 71 8.90 -7.66 -0.66
C VAL A 71 9.63 -8.98 -0.85
N ARG A 72 9.96 -9.36 -2.09
CA ARG A 72 10.72 -10.58 -2.39
C ARG A 72 12.10 -10.59 -1.74
N SER A 73 12.79 -9.45 -1.76
CA SER A 73 14.12 -9.29 -1.16
C SER A 73 14.08 -9.40 0.37
N LYS A 74 13.08 -8.80 1.01
CA LYS A 74 12.95 -8.78 2.48
C LYS A 74 12.26 -10.01 3.08
N VAL A 75 11.52 -10.75 2.27
CA VAL A 75 10.73 -11.90 2.71
C VAL A 75 11.14 -13.15 1.90
N PRO A 76 12.36 -13.68 2.09
CA PRO A 76 12.90 -14.80 1.29
C PRO A 76 12.15 -16.12 1.52
N GLU A 77 11.34 -16.21 2.56
CA GLU A 77 10.46 -17.35 2.85
C GLU A 77 9.16 -17.35 2.03
N ALA A 78 8.81 -16.23 1.39
CA ALA A 78 7.70 -16.18 0.44
C ALA A 78 8.09 -16.94 -0.83
N LYS A 79 7.30 -17.96 -1.20
CA LYS A 79 7.56 -18.79 -2.39
C LYS A 79 7.40 -17.99 -3.68
N SER A 80 6.43 -17.10 -3.71
CA SER A 80 6.23 -16.12 -4.77
C SER A 80 5.56 -14.86 -4.21
N VAL A 81 5.79 -13.74 -4.87
CA VAL A 81 5.16 -12.46 -4.56
C VAL A 81 4.61 -11.92 -5.87
N LYS A 82 3.32 -11.61 -5.87
CA LYS A 82 2.62 -11.01 -7.01
C LYS A 82 1.82 -9.80 -6.54
N VAL A 83 1.99 -8.68 -7.22
CA VAL A 83 1.20 -7.47 -6.98
C VAL A 83 0.14 -7.35 -8.06
N LYS A 84 -1.12 -7.26 -7.63
CA LYS A 84 -2.29 -7.07 -8.49
C LYS A 84 -2.82 -5.66 -8.31
N LEU A 85 -2.87 -4.92 -9.42
CA LEU A 85 -3.45 -3.59 -9.44
C LEU A 85 -4.97 -3.69 -9.52
N VAL A 86 -5.65 -3.06 -8.57
CA VAL A 86 -7.10 -2.91 -8.51
C VAL A 86 -7.46 -1.43 -8.56
N TRP A 87 -8.53 -1.11 -9.30
CA TRP A 87 -9.01 0.27 -9.46
C TRP A 87 -10.27 0.56 -8.66
N GLU A 88 -10.93 -0.50 -8.20
CA GLU A 88 -12.13 -0.43 -7.40
C GLU A 88 -11.88 -1.09 -6.04
N PRO A 89 -12.22 -0.42 -4.92
CA PRO A 89 -12.70 0.97 -4.84
C PRO A 89 -11.62 2.00 -5.22
N VAL A 90 -12.03 3.16 -5.75
CA VAL A 90 -11.10 4.27 -6.04
C VAL A 90 -10.44 4.74 -4.75
N TRP A 91 -9.15 5.06 -4.81
CA TRP A 91 -8.42 5.57 -3.66
C TRP A 91 -8.90 6.97 -3.26
N SER A 92 -9.04 7.21 -1.96
CA SER A 92 -9.26 8.53 -1.40
C SER A 92 -8.35 8.75 -0.18
N PRO A 93 -7.99 10.00 0.16
CA PRO A 93 -7.19 10.30 1.34
C PRO A 93 -7.76 9.79 2.66
N GLU A 94 -9.06 9.47 2.72
CA GLU A 94 -9.68 8.83 3.89
C GLU A 94 -9.10 7.44 4.21
N ARG A 95 -8.42 6.80 3.25
CA ARG A 95 -7.77 5.51 3.42
C ARG A 95 -6.39 5.59 4.09
N ILE A 96 -5.82 6.80 4.19
CA ILE A 96 -4.52 7.01 4.81
C ILE A 96 -4.60 6.56 6.28
N THR A 97 -3.62 5.77 6.72
CA THR A 97 -3.58 5.28 8.09
C THR A 97 -3.36 6.43 9.07
N PRO A 98 -3.72 6.29 10.37
CA PRO A 98 -3.43 7.32 11.36
C PRO A 98 -1.94 7.72 11.40
N GLU A 99 -1.05 6.74 11.23
CA GLU A 99 0.40 6.95 11.16
C GLU A 99 0.78 7.78 9.92
N GLY A 100 0.28 7.41 8.74
CA GLY A 100 0.51 8.16 7.49
C GLY A 100 -0.04 9.59 7.55
N ARG A 101 -1.23 9.77 8.12
CA ARG A 101 -1.89 11.07 8.27
C ARG A 101 -1.08 12.01 9.18
N GLU A 102 -0.56 11.49 10.28
CA GLU A 102 0.29 12.28 11.19
C GLU A 102 1.62 12.66 10.53
N MET A 103 2.22 11.77 9.73
CA MET A 103 3.43 12.08 8.95
C MET A 103 3.17 13.22 7.96
N LEU A 104 2.09 13.13 7.18
CA LEU A 104 1.71 14.17 6.20
C LEU A 104 1.40 15.49 6.90
N LYS A 105 0.72 15.45 8.05
CA LYS A 105 0.41 16.64 8.84
C LYS A 105 1.65 17.35 9.35
N LYS A 106 2.65 16.61 9.82
CA LYS A 106 3.94 17.17 10.25
C LYS A 106 4.71 17.77 9.08
N LEU A 107 4.65 17.15 7.91
CA LEU A 107 5.38 17.60 6.72
C LEU A 107 4.76 18.85 6.09
N TYR A 108 3.43 18.86 5.89
CA TYR A 108 2.73 19.94 5.21
C TYR A 108 2.20 21.03 6.15
N GLY A 109 2.19 20.77 7.47
CA GLY A 109 1.71 21.71 8.49
C GLY A 109 0.19 21.76 8.62
N TYR A 110 -0.56 20.92 7.91
CA TYR A 110 -2.02 20.83 7.98
C TYR A 110 -2.49 19.40 7.73
N ASP A 111 -3.73 19.09 8.14
CA ASP A 111 -4.29 17.76 8.01
C ASP A 111 -4.89 17.53 6.61
N VAL A 112 -4.16 16.79 5.77
CA VAL A 112 -4.53 16.53 4.38
C VAL A 112 -5.87 15.79 4.24
N VAL A 113 -6.23 14.95 5.20
CA VAL A 113 -7.47 14.15 5.15
C VAL A 113 -8.65 15.05 5.52
N GLU A 114 -8.51 15.86 6.56
CA GLU A 114 -9.56 16.83 6.94
C GLU A 114 -9.82 17.87 5.86
N GLU A 115 -8.76 18.44 5.27
CA GLU A 115 -8.92 19.43 4.20
C GLU A 115 -9.57 18.80 2.96
N TRP A 116 -9.23 17.56 2.63
CA TRP A 116 -9.89 16.83 1.55
C TRP A 116 -11.37 16.61 1.84
N ILE A 117 -11.72 16.14 3.05
CA ILE A 117 -13.12 15.90 3.46
C ILE A 117 -13.93 17.19 3.42
N LYS A 118 -13.40 18.30 3.93
CA LYS A 118 -14.07 19.61 3.88
C LYS A 118 -14.35 19.99 2.44
N ARG A 119 -13.32 19.95 1.59
CA ARG A 119 -13.45 20.32 0.18
C ARG A 119 -14.44 19.44 -0.58
N TYR A 120 -14.43 18.12 -0.36
CA TYR A 120 -15.39 17.20 -1.00
C TYR A 120 -16.83 17.40 -0.49
N LYS A 121 -17.02 17.52 0.83
CA LYS A 121 -18.35 17.75 1.43
C LYS A 121 -18.94 19.12 1.09
N GLU A 122 -18.11 20.15 0.96
CA GLU A 122 -18.53 21.49 0.53
C GLU A 122 -18.86 21.55 -0.96
N LEU A 123 -18.22 20.71 -1.79
CA LEU A 123 -18.51 20.61 -3.22
C LEU A 123 -19.69 19.69 -3.55
N GLY A 124 -20.20 18.91 -2.58
CA GLY A 124 -21.40 18.08 -2.73
C GLY A 124 -21.27 16.95 -3.75
N ILE A 125 -20.06 16.40 -3.93
CA ILE A 125 -19.75 15.27 -4.81
C ILE A 125 -19.43 14.05 -3.96
#